data_AF-A0A1G0CSF4-F1
#
_entry.id   AF-A0A1G0CSF4-F1
#
_cell.length_a   1.000
_cell.length_b   1.000
_cell.length_c   1.000
_cell.angle_alpha   90.00
_cell.angle_beta   90.00
_cell.angle_gamma   90.00
#
_symmetry.space_group_name_H-M   'P 1'
#
loop_
_entity.id
_entity.type
_entity.pdbx_description
1 polymer ?
#
loop_
_entity_poly.entity_id
_entity_poly.type
_entity_poly.pdbx_seq_one_letter_code
_entity_poly.pdbx_strand_id
1 'polypeptide(L)'
;MSLVIDTLRISSITEELSEAEMGILAGLFEVREFKPGEAIVAPGAPQSDNLYILAHGDIEVKLQSEEGDSILHVLKPGDLAGMITFVGGAASQVSATLYAVGSTKVLSLDRSRFETLINTHPMLVYKVMRGLARNMHGIVRRVNVQSAELSNYIYRTGGRY
;
A
#
# COMPACT_ATOMS: atom_id res chain seq x y z
N MET A 1 -21.60 0.99 -11.07
CA MET A 1 -20.44 0.13 -10.77
C MET A 1 -19.88 0.60 -9.43
N SER A 2 -19.58 -0.30 -8.48
CA SER A 2 -19.21 0.12 -7.13
C SER A 2 -17.75 0.59 -7.10
N LEU A 3 -17.48 1.71 -6.44
CA LEU A 3 -16.13 2.29 -6.24
C LEU A 3 -15.08 1.22 -5.84
N VAL A 4 -15.51 0.23 -5.05
CA VAL A 4 -14.68 -0.88 -4.58
C VAL A 4 -14.15 -1.73 -5.73
N ILE A 5 -15.04 -2.20 -6.63
CA ILE A 5 -14.64 -3.06 -7.76
C ILE A 5 -13.74 -2.27 -8.72
N ASP A 6 -14.09 -1.01 -9.00
CA ASP A 6 -13.30 -0.17 -9.91
C ASP A 6 -11.87 0.05 -9.38
N THR A 7 -11.75 0.31 -8.07
CA THR A 7 -10.44 0.46 -7.41
C THR A 7 -9.66 -0.86 -7.37
N LEU A 8 -10.34 -1.98 -7.13
CA LEU A 8 -9.70 -3.30 -7.11
C LEU A 8 -9.12 -3.67 -8.47
N ARG A 9 -9.77 -3.31 -9.57
CA ARG A 9 -9.29 -3.58 -10.93
C ARG A 9 -8.00 -2.85 -11.31
N ILE A 10 -7.77 -1.67 -10.72
CA ILE A 10 -6.54 -0.91 -10.97
C ILE A 10 -5.41 -1.27 -9.99
N SER A 11 -5.69 -2.08 -8.97
CA SER A 11 -4.70 -2.50 -7.99
C SER A 11 -3.96 -3.77 -8.42
N SER A 12 -2.66 -3.83 -8.17
CA SER A 12 -1.82 -4.99 -8.53
C SER A 12 -2.15 -6.29 -7.78
N ILE A 13 -2.96 -6.24 -6.72
CA ILE A 13 -3.30 -7.44 -5.94
C ILE A 13 -4.33 -8.34 -6.62
N THR A 14 -5.02 -7.86 -7.66
CA THR A 14 -6.14 -8.57 -8.28
C THR A 14 -5.84 -9.20 -9.64
N GLU A 15 -4.60 -9.10 -10.13
CA GLU A 15 -4.17 -9.55 -11.46
C GLU A 15 -4.55 -11.01 -11.80
N GLU A 16 -4.63 -11.89 -10.81
CA GLU A 16 -4.90 -13.32 -10.99
C GLU A 16 -6.31 -13.75 -10.53
N LEU A 17 -7.15 -12.78 -10.15
CA LEU A 17 -8.47 -13.06 -9.61
C LEU A 17 -9.49 -13.16 -10.74
N SER A 18 -10.33 -14.19 -10.67
CA SER A 18 -11.56 -14.27 -11.47
C SER A 18 -12.59 -13.24 -11.00
N GLU A 19 -13.61 -12.98 -11.82
CA GLU A 19 -14.71 -12.07 -11.46
C GLU A 19 -15.45 -12.50 -10.19
N ALA A 20 -15.63 -13.82 -9.99
CA ALA A 20 -16.25 -14.36 -8.77
C ALA A 20 -15.38 -14.11 -7.53
N GLU A 21 -14.07 -14.35 -7.64
CA GLU A 21 -13.09 -14.07 -6.58
C GLU A 21 -13.00 -12.58 -6.26
N MET A 22 -13.04 -11.72 -7.28
CA MET A 22 -13.07 -10.26 -7.12
C MET A 22 -14.33 -9.81 -6.37
N GLY A 23 -15.50 -10.40 -6.66
CA GLY A 23 -16.74 -10.12 -5.93
C GLY A 23 -16.65 -10.49 -4.44
N ILE A 24 -16.09 -11.66 -4.12
CA ILE A 24 -15.87 -12.10 -2.73
C ILE A 24 -14.93 -11.14 -2.01
N LEU A 25 -13.78 -10.84 -2.62
CA LEU A 25 -12.78 -9.92 -2.05
C LEU A 25 -13.36 -8.51 -1.86
N ALA A 26 -14.12 -8.00 -2.82
CA ALA A 26 -14.77 -6.68 -2.74
C ALA A 26 -15.72 -6.58 -1.54
N GLY A 27 -16.43 -7.66 -1.19
CA GLY A 27 -17.31 -7.70 -0.02
C GLY A 27 -16.61 -7.57 1.33
N LEU A 28 -15.28 -7.72 1.36
CA LEU A 28 -14.50 -7.57 2.59
C LEU A 28 -13.99 -6.14 2.84
N PHE A 29 -13.98 -5.30 1.81
CA PHE A 29 -13.49 -3.93 1.91
C PHE A 29 -14.55 -2.96 2.46
N GLU A 30 -14.09 -2.00 3.25
CA GLU A 30 -14.86 -0.83 3.67
C GLU A 30 -14.28 0.42 3.02
N VAL A 31 -15.16 1.36 2.65
CA VAL A 31 -14.72 2.67 2.12
C VAL A 31 -14.57 3.64 3.28
N ARG A 32 -13.38 4.20 3.45
CA ARG A 32 -13.08 5.26 4.41
C ARG A 32 -12.77 6.55 3.67
N GLU A 33 -13.27 7.65 4.19
CA GLU A 33 -13.04 8.99 3.65
C GLU A 33 -12.22 9.81 4.64
N PHE A 34 -11.29 10.60 4.11
CA PHE A 34 -10.37 11.42 4.88
C PHE A 34 -10.35 12.84 4.33
N LYS A 35 -10.24 13.81 5.25
CA LYS A 35 -10.08 15.23 4.92
C LYS A 35 -8.61 15.56 4.67
N PRO A 36 -8.32 16.68 3.96
CA PRO A 36 -6.95 17.15 3.79
C PRO A 36 -6.21 17.25 5.13
N GLY A 37 -5.02 16.68 5.21
CA GLY A 37 -4.16 16.66 6.40
C GLY A 37 -4.48 15.56 7.42
N GLU A 38 -5.54 14.78 7.25
CA GLU A 38 -5.85 13.68 8.18
C GLU A 38 -4.88 12.51 8.01
N ALA A 39 -4.42 11.95 9.13
CA ALA A 39 -3.58 10.77 9.16
C ALA A 39 -4.42 9.50 8.92
N ILE A 40 -4.00 8.69 7.95
CA ILE A 40 -4.66 7.45 7.56
C ILE A 40 -4.04 6.25 8.28
N VAL A 41 -2.70 6.22 8.36
CA VAL A 41 -1.92 5.22 9.10
C VAL A 41 -0.79 5.97 9.79
N ALA A 42 -0.59 5.74 11.08
CA ALA A 42 0.49 6.30 11.87
C ALA A 42 1.26 5.20 12.62
N PRO A 43 2.57 5.34 12.82
CA PRO A 43 3.36 4.45 13.67
C PRO A 43 2.75 4.34 15.07
N GLY A 44 2.64 3.11 15.59
CA GLY A 44 2.09 2.84 16.93
C GLY A 44 0.56 2.96 17.05
N ALA A 45 -0.17 3.20 15.95
CA ALA A 45 -1.62 3.22 15.98
C ALA A 45 -2.23 1.83 16.29
N PRO A 46 -3.32 1.75 17.07
CA PRO A 46 -3.93 0.48 17.51
C PRO A 46 -4.61 -0.32 16.38
N GLN A 47 -4.86 0.28 15.20
CA GLN A 47 -5.43 -0.36 14.01
C GLN A 47 -4.33 -0.67 12.98
N SER A 48 -3.27 -1.33 13.44
CA SER A 48 -2.06 -1.51 12.64
C SER A 48 -2.23 -2.47 11.46
N ASP A 49 -3.16 -3.42 11.50
CA ASP A 49 -3.10 -4.61 10.63
C ASP A 49 -3.97 -4.53 9.38
N ASN A 50 -4.41 -3.34 8.98
CA ASN A 50 -5.28 -3.18 7.81
C ASN A 50 -4.46 -3.00 6.52
N LEU A 51 -4.92 -3.64 5.44
CA LEU A 51 -4.52 -3.30 4.08
C LEU A 51 -5.34 -2.11 3.60
N TYR A 52 -4.67 -1.16 2.95
CA TYR A 52 -5.30 0.02 2.38
C TYR A 52 -5.03 0.06 0.87
N ILE A 53 -6.06 0.42 0.09
CA ILE A 53 -5.94 0.69 -1.34
C ILE A 53 -6.51 2.08 -1.59
N LEU A 54 -5.71 2.97 -2.17
CA LEU A 54 -6.17 4.31 -2.50
C LEU A 54 -7.20 4.24 -3.65
N ALA A 55 -8.40 4.75 -3.42
CA ALA A 55 -9.49 4.77 -4.41
C ALA A 55 -9.60 6.12 -5.13
N HIS A 56 -9.38 7.21 -4.39
CA HIS A 56 -9.48 8.57 -4.91
C HIS A 56 -8.62 9.54 -4.10
N GLY A 57 -8.06 10.56 -4.77
CA GLY A 57 -7.19 11.55 -4.16
C GLY A 57 -5.72 11.11 -4.15
N ASP A 58 -4.96 11.70 -3.24
CA ASP A 58 -3.53 11.47 -3.07
C ASP A 58 -3.20 11.27 -1.59
N ILE A 59 -2.19 10.44 -1.31
CA ILE A 59 -1.67 10.22 0.04
C ILE A 59 -0.16 10.48 0.06
N GLU A 60 0.29 11.36 0.94
CA GLU A 60 1.71 11.57 1.21
C GLU A 60 2.20 10.60 2.28
N VAL A 61 3.31 9.92 1.98
CA VAL A 61 4.06 9.09 2.92
C VAL A 61 5.15 9.95 3.54
N LYS A 62 5.02 10.29 4.82
CA LYS A 62 5.97 11.15 5.53
C LYS A 62 6.76 10.37 6.57
N LEU A 63 8.09 10.48 6.52
CA LEU A 63 8.96 10.04 7.60
C LEU A 63 9.14 11.20 8.56
N GLN A 64 8.68 11.02 9.79
CA GLN A 64 8.90 12.01 10.85
C GLN A 64 10.31 11.82 11.41
N SER A 65 11.05 12.92 11.53
CA SER A 65 12.39 12.94 12.11
C SER A 65 12.55 14.18 13.00
N GLU A 66 13.56 14.19 13.87
CA GLU A 66 13.86 15.35 14.72
C GLU A 66 14.20 16.62 13.90
N GLU A 67 14.70 16.45 12.67
CA GLU A 67 15.10 17.53 11.77
C GLU A 67 13.94 18.04 10.88
N GLY A 68 12.77 17.40 10.95
CA GLY A 68 11.58 17.73 10.18
C GLY A 68 10.98 16.54 9.42
N ASP A 69 9.77 16.73 8.91
CA ASP A 69 9.07 15.71 8.13
C ASP A 69 9.60 15.69 6.68
N SER A 70 9.98 14.50 6.20
CA SER A 70 10.38 14.29 4.80
C SER A 70 9.32 13.51 4.04
N ILE A 71 8.93 13.98 2.85
CA ILE A 71 8.02 13.25 1.97
C ILE A 71 8.82 12.18 1.24
N LEU A 72 8.56 10.91 1.56
CA LEU A 72 9.20 9.76 0.94
C LEU A 72 8.56 9.40 -0.40
N HIS A 73 7.23 9.47 -0.47
CA HIS A 73 6.47 9.01 -1.61
C HIS A 73 5.06 9.60 -1.62
N VAL A 74 4.41 9.61 -2.78
CA VAL A 74 3.00 9.97 -2.93
C VAL A 74 2.28 8.80 -3.57
N LEU A 75 1.32 8.21 -2.86
CA LEU A 75 0.48 7.13 -3.38
C LEU A 75 -0.62 7.71 -4.26
N LYS A 76 -0.92 7.00 -5.35
CA LYS A 76 -1.95 7.28 -6.35
C LYS A 76 -3.06 6.21 -6.32
N PRO A 77 -4.23 6.48 -6.93
CA PRO A 77 -5.31 5.48 -6.99
C PRO A 77 -4.81 4.12 -7.52
N GLY A 78 -5.14 3.05 -6.79
CA GLY A 78 -4.67 1.68 -7.03
C GLY A 78 -3.47 1.25 -6.16
N ASP A 79 -2.71 2.21 -5.62
CA ASP A 79 -1.56 1.93 -4.77
C ASP A 79 -1.96 1.37 -3.40
N LEU A 80 -1.05 0.61 -2.82
CA LEU A 80 -1.22 -0.13 -1.57
C LEU A 80 -0.50 0.53 -0.40
N ALA A 81 -1.10 0.41 0.78
CA ALA A 81 -0.53 0.83 2.06
C ALA A 81 -0.87 -0.17 3.17
N GLY A 82 -0.17 -0.08 4.30
CA GLY A 82 -0.39 -0.97 5.45
C GLY A 82 0.05 -2.43 5.25
N MET A 83 0.82 -2.71 4.19
CA MET A 83 1.16 -4.08 3.82
C MET A 83 2.03 -4.81 4.86
N ILE A 84 2.94 -4.11 5.54
CA ILE A 84 3.90 -4.71 6.49
C ILE A 84 3.17 -5.48 7.59
N THR A 85 2.28 -4.79 8.30
CA THR A 85 1.50 -5.32 9.41
C THR A 85 0.38 -6.24 8.92
N PHE A 86 -0.23 -5.95 7.78
CA PHE A 86 -1.22 -6.83 7.15
C PHE A 86 -0.68 -8.24 6.87
N VAL A 87 0.58 -8.37 6.44
CA VAL A 87 1.22 -9.69 6.21
C VAL A 87 1.88 -10.29 7.46
N GLY A 88 1.70 -9.66 8.63
CA GLY A 88 2.22 -10.15 9.91
C GLY A 88 3.62 -9.65 10.29
N GLY A 89 4.12 -8.61 9.64
CA GLY A 89 5.28 -7.85 10.11
C GLY A 89 5.00 -7.08 11.40
N ALA A 90 6.07 -6.67 12.09
CA ALA A 90 5.94 -5.98 13.38
C ALA A 90 5.57 -4.50 13.18
N ALA A 91 4.69 -3.96 14.03
CA ALA A 91 4.32 -2.54 14.00
C ALA A 91 5.54 -1.61 14.18
N SER A 92 6.61 -2.07 14.84
CA SER A 92 7.88 -1.34 14.97
C SER A 92 8.61 -1.12 13.64
N GLN A 93 8.23 -1.83 12.57
CA GLN A 93 8.77 -1.65 11.22
C GLN A 93 8.00 -0.57 10.43
N VAL A 94 6.88 -0.06 10.95
CA VAL A 94 6.14 1.06 10.35
C VAL A 94 6.75 2.36 10.87
N SER A 95 7.54 3.03 10.02
CA SER A 95 8.24 4.28 10.38
C SER A 95 7.59 5.53 9.80
N ALA A 96 6.75 5.39 8.77
CA ALA A 96 6.14 6.52 8.08
C ALA A 96 4.66 6.69 8.44
N THR A 97 4.22 7.94 8.46
CA THR A 97 2.80 8.30 8.59
C THR A 97 2.23 8.63 7.22
N LEU A 98 1.01 8.16 6.95
CA LEU A 98 0.27 8.41 5.73
C LEU A 98 -0.71 9.56 5.94
N TYR A 99 -0.62 10.61 5.15
CA TYR A 99 -1.49 11.78 5.24
C TYR A 99 -2.30 11.98 3.96
N ALA A 100 -3.59 12.24 4.10
CA ALA A 100 -4.41 12.67 2.97
C ALA A 100 -3.97 14.08 2.50
N VAL A 101 -3.72 14.24 1.20
CA VAL A 101 -3.36 15.56 0.64
C VAL A 101 -4.63 16.41 0.41
N GLY A 102 -5.70 15.75 -0.03
CA GLY A 102 -6.98 16.36 -0.38
C GLY A 102 -8.16 15.60 0.22
N SER A 103 -9.33 15.72 -0.40
CA SER A 103 -10.42 14.76 -0.14
C SER A 103 -10.01 13.40 -0.68
N THR A 104 -9.81 12.45 0.22
CA THR A 104 -9.22 11.15 -0.11
C THR A 104 -10.17 10.03 0.28
N LYS A 105 -10.34 9.05 -0.62
CA LYS A 105 -11.10 7.82 -0.34
C LYS A 105 -10.18 6.62 -0.41
N VAL A 106 -10.28 5.75 0.59
CA VAL A 106 -9.42 4.57 0.72
C VAL A 106 -10.30 3.36 0.98
N LEU A 107 -10.00 2.26 0.30
CA LEU A 107 -10.52 0.96 0.66
C LEU A 107 -9.69 0.39 1.82
N SER A 108 -10.34 -0.02 2.90
CA SER A 108 -9.70 -0.66 4.05
C SER A 108 -10.16 -2.10 4.18
N LEU A 109 -9.21 -3.01 4.33
CA LEU A 109 -9.44 -4.42 4.59
C LEU A 109 -8.75 -4.80 5.89
N ASP A 110 -9.54 -5.20 6.87
CA ASP A 110 -9.05 -5.76 8.11
C ASP A 110 -8.48 -7.18 7.88
N ARG A 111 -7.29 -7.44 8.45
CA ARG A 111 -6.61 -8.73 8.31
C ARG A 111 -7.44 -9.89 8.84
N SER A 112 -8.07 -9.74 10.00
CA SER A 112 -8.89 -10.81 10.59
C SER A 112 -10.08 -11.15 9.69
N ARG A 113 -10.70 -10.14 9.06
CA ARG A 113 -11.75 -10.35 8.05
C ARG A 113 -11.24 -11.12 6.84
N PHE A 114 -10.05 -10.77 6.34
CA PHE A 114 -9.42 -11.49 5.23
C PHE A 114 -9.07 -12.93 5.60
N GLU A 115 -8.53 -13.18 6.79
CA GLU A 115 -8.14 -14.51 7.27
C GLU A 115 -9.33 -15.47 7.43
N THR A 116 -10.57 -14.96 7.55
CA THR A 116 -11.77 -15.82 7.49
C THR A 116 -11.89 -16.61 6.18
N LEU A 117 -11.27 -16.12 5.10
CA LEU A 117 -11.25 -16.79 3.81
C LEU A 117 -10.30 -17.98 3.75
N ILE A 118 -9.40 -18.18 4.73
CA ILE A 118 -8.40 -19.26 4.69
C ILE A 118 -9.07 -20.64 4.56
N ASN A 119 -10.16 -20.86 5.30
CA ASN A 119 -10.86 -22.14 5.31
C ASN A 119 -11.90 -22.28 4.20
N THR A 120 -12.44 -21.17 3.69
CA THR A 120 -13.56 -21.16 2.73
C THR A 120 -13.11 -20.95 1.30
N HIS A 121 -12.10 -20.11 1.08
CA HIS A 121 -11.56 -19.72 -0.23
C HIS A 121 -10.02 -19.67 -0.21
N PRO A 122 -9.33 -20.78 0.13
CA PRO A 122 -7.87 -20.79 0.30
C PRO A 122 -7.11 -20.33 -0.96
N MET A 123 -7.64 -20.65 -2.15
CA MET A 123 -7.01 -20.22 -3.40
C MET A 123 -7.07 -18.72 -3.63
N LEU A 124 -8.17 -18.06 -3.22
CA LEU A 124 -8.30 -16.61 -3.27
C LEU A 124 -7.26 -15.96 -2.35
N VAL A 125 -7.15 -16.45 -1.11
CA VAL A 125 -6.15 -15.96 -0.15
C VAL A 125 -4.75 -16.07 -0.73
N TYR A 126 -4.39 -17.24 -1.25
CA TYR A 126 -3.09 -17.47 -1.86
C TYR A 126 -2.80 -16.52 -3.03
N LYS A 127 -3.77 -16.30 -3.93
CA LYS A 127 -3.62 -15.37 -5.06
C LYS A 127 -3.42 -13.92 -4.61
N VAL A 128 -4.17 -13.47 -3.60
CA VAL A 128 -4.00 -12.12 -3.02
C VAL A 128 -2.62 -11.97 -2.38
N MET A 129 -2.17 -12.97 -1.61
CA MET A 129 -0.83 -12.97 -1.01
C MET A 129 0.28 -12.95 -2.07
N ARG A 130 0.11 -13.67 -3.19
CA ARG A 130 1.02 -13.57 -4.34
C ARG A 130 0.99 -12.18 -4.98
N GLY A 131 -0.18 -11.57 -5.10
CA GLY A 131 -0.32 -10.19 -5.58
C GLY A 131 0.43 -9.18 -4.71
N LEU A 132 0.34 -9.32 -3.39
CA LEU A 132 1.11 -8.52 -2.44
C LEU A 132 2.63 -8.73 -2.61
N ALA A 133 3.08 -9.99 -2.72
CA ALA A 133 4.50 -10.29 -2.94
C ALA A 133 5.01 -9.68 -4.26
N ARG A 134 4.23 -9.75 -5.35
CA ARG A 134 4.58 -9.10 -6.63
C ARG A 134 4.68 -7.58 -6.48
N ASN A 135 3.73 -6.96 -5.79
CA ASN A 135 3.75 -5.52 -5.54
C ASN A 135 5.02 -5.09 -4.79
N MET A 136 5.34 -5.79 -3.70
CA MET A 136 6.54 -5.53 -2.89
C MET A 136 7.83 -5.70 -3.70
N HIS A 137 7.95 -6.78 -4.49
CA HIS A 137 9.08 -6.97 -5.39
C HIS A 137 9.20 -5.82 -6.41
N GLY A 138 8.08 -5.34 -6.93
CA GLY A 138 8.04 -4.18 -7.82
C GLY A 138 8.58 -2.91 -7.14
N ILE A 139 8.19 -2.65 -5.89
CA ILE A 139 8.68 -1.51 -5.10
C ILE A 139 10.19 -1.63 -4.87
N VAL A 140 10.67 -2.76 -4.33
CA VAL A 140 12.10 -2.98 -4.04
C VAL A 140 12.95 -2.84 -5.30
N ARG A 141 12.50 -3.40 -6.42
CA ARG A 141 13.20 -3.26 -7.71
C ARG A 141 13.31 -1.80 -8.14
N ARG A 142 12.22 -1.02 -8.06
CA ARG A 142 12.22 0.41 -8.44
C ARG A 142 13.19 1.21 -7.57
N VAL A 143 13.14 1.01 -6.25
CA VAL A 143 14.03 1.69 -5.30
C VAL A 143 15.50 1.35 -5.56
N ASN A 144 15.81 0.07 -5.80
CA ASN A 144 17.17 -0.35 -6.10
C ASN A 144 17.72 0.25 -7.39
N VAL A 145 16.91 0.34 -8.45
CA VAL A 145 17.30 0.98 -9.72
C VAL A 145 17.59 2.46 -9.50
N GLN A 146 16.71 3.19 -8.82
CA GLN A 146 16.91 4.62 -8.51
C GLN A 146 18.15 4.87 -7.65
N SER A 147 18.39 4.03 -6.64
CA SER A 147 19.57 4.11 -5.78
C SER A 147 20.88 3.90 -6.58
N ALA A 148 20.88 2.94 -7.51
CA ALA A 148 22.02 2.69 -8.38
C ALA A 148 22.28 3.86 -9.35
N GLU A 149 21.23 4.44 -9.92
CA GLU A 149 21.33 5.63 -10.79
C GLU A 149 21.89 6.85 -10.03
N LEU A 150 21.38 7.13 -8.83
CA LEU A 150 21.87 8.22 -7.99
C LEU A 150 23.33 8.02 -7.58
N SER A 151 23.69 6.80 -7.18
CA SER A 151 25.09 6.46 -6.87
C SER A 151 25.98 6.71 -8.09
N ASN A 152 25.57 6.26 -9.28
CA ASN A 152 26.33 6.51 -10.50
C ASN A 152 26.47 8.00 -10.80
N TYR A 153 25.45 8.81 -10.57
CA TYR A 153 25.51 10.27 -10.76
C TYR A 153 26.50 10.94 -9.78
N ILE A 154 26.41 10.61 -8.48
CA ILE A 154 27.25 11.18 -7.41
C ILE A 154 28.72 10.78 -7.60
N TYR A 155 28.99 9.53 -8.01
CA TYR A 155 30.35 9.02 -8.13
C TYR A 155 30.99 9.21 -9.53
N ARG A 156 30.30 9.79 -10.54
CA ARG A 156 30.87 10.06 -11.90
C ARG A 156 31.55 11.41 -12.12
N THR A 157 31.98 12.12 -11.08
CA THR A 157 33.02 13.19 -11.20
C THR A 157 34.37 12.69 -10.71
N GLY A 158 34.95 11.70 -11.39
CA GLY A 158 36.24 11.14 -11.01
C GLY A 158 37.06 10.46 -12.10
N GLY A 159 36.74 10.59 -13.40
CA GLY A 159 37.57 9.95 -14.40
C GLY A 159 37.26 10.20 -15.87
N ARG A 160 38.13 11.04 -16.45
CA ARG A 160 38.64 11.02 -17.84
C ARG A 160 37.74 11.57 -18.96
N TYR A 161 38.08 12.78 -19.38
CA TYR A 161 38.59 13.04 -20.74
C TYR A 161 39.96 13.70 -20.62
#